data_AF-A0A8C6UM52-F1
#
_entry.id   AF-A0A8C6UM52-F1
#
_cell.length_a   1.000
_cell.length_b   1.000
_cell.length_c   1.000
_cell.angle_alpha   90.00
_cell.angle_beta   90.00
_cell.angle_gamma   90.00
#
_symmetry.space_group_name_H-M   'P 1'
#
loop_
_entity.id
_entity.type
_entity.pdbx_description
1 polymer ?
#
loop_
_entity_poly.entity_id
_entity_poly.type
_entity_poly.pdbx_seq_one_letter_code
_entity_poly.pdbx_strand_id
1 'polypeptide(L)'
;MKITDSVLRSFRVARTYREHSEKVNCVDFSPNGESAVSSSDDDSIILYDLREEGRPSGTLYSKKYGVDLIRFTHSDSETVVFSSNKVDDTIRYLSLTDNKFIRYFPGHTASVISLSLSPVDDTFISSSLDKTIRIWDLRSPNCQGVTNPLGTPVCSFDPDGLIFAAGVDSELIKLYDLRAFDKGPFASFETLFNRVCDWTGLKFSNNGKQILISTNGGMIRVLNAFTGAVLHTFYGYNNSRGIPLEACFTPDSQFVMIGSEDGRVHVWSTDSGMKVAVLDGKHPRPINCLQFNSRYMTFASACINMLVLDYYREPAQSWDKDYDQFLLPLLMPLEPCYMLYRLDSKNAQGYEWIFIAWSPDQSPVRQKMMYAATRATLKKEFGGGHIKDEVFGTTPDDVCLQGYLKHVSSRSSPSPLTTAEQELQRIKVTEGLAFPLQEDAKRGLQQLKQKRINYIQLRLDVDKETIELVHTKPTETHELPYRIPSDAPRYHFFVFKHSHQGQLQEALVFIYSMPGYTCSIKERMLYSSCKNRLLEEVERDYQLEVTKKMEIDSGDGLTEDFLYEEVHPMEHTLKQAFAKPRGPGGKRGNKRLIKGENGEES
;
A
#
# COMPACT_ATOMS: atom_id res chain seq x y z
N MET A 1 29.66 28.72 -30.61
CA MET A 1 28.57 28.80 -31.61
C MET A 1 27.45 29.60 -30.98
N LYS A 2 26.98 30.68 -31.61
CA LYS A 2 25.97 31.58 -31.02
C LYS A 2 24.60 30.88 -31.02
N ILE A 3 23.89 30.87 -29.89
CA ILE A 3 22.55 30.29 -29.83
C ILE A 3 21.58 31.33 -30.41
N THR A 4 20.77 30.93 -31.38
CA THR A 4 19.72 31.78 -31.97
C THR A 4 18.35 31.24 -31.60
N ASP A 5 17.32 32.09 -31.66
CA ASP A 5 15.94 31.71 -31.40
C ASP A 5 15.48 30.51 -32.24
N SER A 6 15.89 30.47 -33.52
CA SER A 6 15.60 29.35 -34.42
C SER A 6 16.24 28.05 -33.98
N VAL A 7 17.48 28.10 -33.46
CA VAL A 7 18.18 26.93 -32.95
C VAL A 7 17.47 26.44 -31.68
N LEU A 8 17.13 27.33 -30.75
CA LEU A 8 16.38 26.99 -29.53
C LEU A 8 15.07 26.28 -29.82
N ARG A 9 14.30 26.77 -30.78
CA ARG A 9 13.03 26.14 -31.20
C ARG A 9 13.22 24.77 -31.86
N SER A 10 14.43 24.44 -32.32
CA SER A 10 14.71 23.15 -32.95
C SER A 10 15.23 22.08 -31.98
N PHE A 11 15.45 22.44 -30.71
CA PHE A 11 15.78 21.46 -29.67
C PHE A 11 14.68 20.40 -29.57
N ARG A 12 15.10 19.16 -29.50
CA ARG A 12 14.25 17.98 -29.37
C ARG A 12 14.91 16.99 -28.42
N VAL A 13 14.11 16.08 -27.88
CA VAL A 13 14.62 15.02 -27.00
C VAL A 13 15.61 14.18 -27.80
N ALA A 14 16.86 14.17 -27.36
CA ALA A 14 17.90 13.32 -27.93
C ALA A 14 17.92 11.96 -27.24
N ARG A 15 17.81 11.93 -25.91
CA ARG A 15 17.91 10.72 -25.07
C ARG A 15 16.99 10.84 -23.85
N THR A 16 16.50 9.70 -23.37
CA THR A 16 15.70 9.58 -22.15
C THR A 16 16.25 8.46 -21.28
N TYR A 17 16.57 8.76 -20.03
CA TYR A 17 17.07 7.79 -19.05
C TYR A 17 16.03 7.59 -17.95
N ARG A 18 15.76 6.33 -17.57
CA ARG A 18 14.75 5.96 -16.55
C ARG A 18 15.36 5.13 -15.41
N GLU A 19 16.56 5.49 -15.00
CA GLU A 19 17.35 4.69 -14.06
C GLU A 19 17.12 5.04 -12.59
N HIS A 20 16.67 6.25 -12.28
CA HIS A 20 16.32 6.63 -10.92
C HIS A 20 14.95 6.07 -10.54
N SER A 21 14.81 5.55 -9.32
CA SER A 21 13.49 5.13 -8.80
C SER A 21 12.73 6.27 -8.13
N GLU A 22 13.44 7.30 -7.65
CA GLU A 22 12.86 8.43 -6.91
C GLU A 22 13.18 9.76 -7.61
N LYS A 23 12.85 10.88 -6.95
CA LYS A 23 13.15 12.24 -7.42
C LYS A 23 14.64 12.40 -7.70
N VAL A 24 14.96 12.97 -8.87
CA VAL A 24 16.31 13.50 -9.15
C VAL A 24 16.43 14.87 -8.50
N ASN A 25 17.42 15.02 -7.63
CA ASN A 25 17.66 16.25 -6.87
C ASN A 25 18.52 17.22 -7.68
N CYS A 26 19.60 16.73 -8.28
CA CYS A 26 20.53 17.58 -8.98
C CYS A 26 21.22 16.86 -10.15
N VAL A 27 21.51 17.61 -11.21
CA VAL A 27 22.23 17.17 -12.40
C VAL A 27 23.34 18.16 -12.72
N ASP A 28 24.51 17.66 -13.10
CA ASP A 28 25.62 18.49 -13.54
C ASP A 28 26.36 17.87 -14.72
N PHE A 29 27.03 18.71 -15.51
CA PHE A 29 27.86 18.30 -16.64
C PHE A 29 29.33 18.41 -16.28
N SER A 30 30.14 17.48 -16.80
CA SER A 30 31.58 17.56 -16.64
C SER A 30 32.15 18.78 -17.38
N PRO A 31 33.32 19.32 -16.97
CA PRO A 31 33.93 20.49 -17.62
C PRO A 31 34.27 20.29 -19.11
N ASN A 32 34.54 19.05 -19.53
CA ASN A 32 34.71 18.70 -20.94
C ASN A 32 33.37 18.57 -21.70
N GLY A 33 32.24 18.48 -20.98
CA GLY A 33 30.89 18.37 -21.52
C GLY A 33 30.51 16.97 -22.00
N GLU A 34 31.34 15.97 -21.72
CA GLU A 34 31.25 14.64 -22.34
C GLU A 34 30.61 13.62 -21.39
N SER A 35 30.47 13.99 -20.13
CA SER A 35 29.78 13.22 -19.11
C SER A 35 28.76 14.10 -18.38
N ALA A 36 27.74 13.46 -17.83
CA ALA A 36 26.79 14.09 -16.91
C ALA A 36 26.63 13.21 -15.68
N VAL A 37 26.36 13.83 -14.53
CA VAL A 37 26.10 13.12 -13.29
C VAL A 37 24.74 13.55 -12.75
N SER A 38 23.99 12.60 -12.22
CA SER A 38 22.74 12.87 -11.52
C SER A 38 22.77 12.29 -10.11
N SER A 39 22.00 12.90 -9.23
CA SER A 39 21.80 12.51 -7.84
C SER A 39 20.30 12.41 -7.54
N SER A 40 19.91 11.45 -6.70
CA SER A 40 18.50 11.17 -6.41
C SER A 40 18.28 10.74 -4.96
N ASP A 41 17.05 10.93 -4.49
CA ASP A 41 16.55 10.47 -3.19
C ASP A 41 16.61 8.94 -3.02
N ASP A 42 16.83 8.18 -4.10
CA ASP A 42 17.08 6.73 -4.06
C ASP A 42 18.52 6.34 -3.66
N ASP A 43 19.31 7.31 -3.17
CA ASP A 43 20.73 7.22 -2.80
C ASP A 43 21.69 6.99 -3.96
N SER A 44 21.21 7.00 -5.20
CA SER A 44 22.05 6.72 -6.36
C SER A 44 22.69 7.98 -6.93
N ILE A 45 23.93 7.80 -7.36
CA ILE A 45 24.68 8.71 -8.22
C ILE A 45 24.85 7.98 -9.54
N ILE A 46 24.32 8.55 -10.62
CA ILE A 46 24.40 7.93 -11.95
C ILE A 46 25.29 8.78 -12.83
N LEU A 47 26.30 8.14 -13.41
CA LEU A 47 27.18 8.73 -14.41
C LEU A 47 26.67 8.37 -15.80
N TYR A 48 26.51 9.37 -16.65
CA TYR A 48 26.15 9.23 -18.06
C TYR A 48 27.34 9.60 -18.93
N ASP A 49 27.69 8.72 -19.85
CA ASP A 49 28.57 9.07 -20.96
C ASP A 49 27.70 9.63 -22.11
N LEU A 50 28.05 10.82 -22.58
CA LEU A 50 27.34 11.52 -23.65
C LEU A 50 27.95 11.25 -25.03
N ARG A 51 29.17 10.71 -25.11
CA ARG A 51 29.85 10.34 -26.36
C ARG A 51 29.30 9.01 -26.91
N GLU A 52 29.20 8.00 -26.05
CA GLU A 52 28.75 6.66 -26.46
C GLU A 52 27.22 6.51 -26.40
N GLU A 53 26.68 5.58 -27.20
CA GLU A 53 25.24 5.29 -27.24
C GLU A 53 24.82 4.32 -26.14
N GLY A 54 23.75 4.70 -25.41
CA GLY A 54 22.73 3.74 -25.01
C GLY A 54 22.68 3.31 -23.54
N ARG A 55 23.66 3.61 -22.67
CA ARG A 55 23.59 3.26 -21.24
C ARG A 55 24.29 4.27 -20.31
N PRO A 56 23.88 4.39 -19.04
CA PRO A 56 24.72 5.04 -18.04
C PRO A 56 26.08 4.33 -17.94
N SER A 57 27.15 5.10 -17.78
CA SER A 57 28.52 4.61 -17.63
C SER A 57 28.68 3.85 -16.30
N GLY A 58 27.97 4.29 -15.26
CA GLY A 58 27.97 3.61 -13.96
C GLY A 58 26.92 4.15 -12.99
N THR A 59 26.60 3.33 -12.00
CA THR A 59 25.72 3.73 -10.89
C THR A 59 26.41 3.42 -9.57
N LEU A 60 26.54 4.44 -8.73
CA LEU A 60 27.10 4.37 -7.39
C LEU A 60 25.97 4.60 -6.38
N TYR A 61 26.05 3.97 -5.20
CA TYR A 61 25.03 4.12 -4.16
C TYR A 61 25.65 4.59 -2.85
N SER A 62 25.22 5.75 -2.36
CA SER A 62 25.60 6.30 -1.05
C SER A 62 24.57 5.94 0.02
N LYS A 63 24.20 4.66 0.15
CA LYS A 63 23.05 4.23 0.97
C LYS A 63 23.04 4.71 2.42
N LYS A 64 24.24 4.83 3.02
CA LYS A 64 24.38 5.23 4.43
C LYS A 64 24.12 6.73 4.63
N TYR A 65 24.52 7.57 3.69
CA TYR A 65 24.57 9.02 3.87
C TYR A 65 23.57 9.76 2.98
N GLY A 66 23.06 9.11 1.94
CA GLY A 66 22.28 9.74 0.88
C GLY A 66 23.07 10.76 0.06
N VAL A 67 22.39 11.33 -0.92
CA VAL A 67 22.94 12.29 -1.89
C VAL A 67 21.84 13.29 -2.27
N ASP A 68 22.15 14.59 -2.20
CA ASP A 68 21.22 15.65 -2.60
C ASP A 68 21.78 16.50 -3.73
N LEU A 69 22.67 17.45 -3.42
CA LEU A 69 23.37 18.24 -4.45
C LEU A 69 24.63 17.51 -4.92
N ILE A 70 24.92 17.57 -6.22
CA ILE A 70 26.12 17.00 -6.82
C ILE A 70 26.71 17.92 -7.89
N ARG A 71 28.03 18.02 -7.95
CA ARG A 71 28.77 18.80 -8.96
C ARG A 71 30.06 18.12 -9.37
N PHE A 72 30.44 18.26 -10.63
CA PHE A 72 31.77 17.85 -11.10
C PHE A 72 32.85 18.82 -10.61
N THR A 73 34.06 18.31 -10.40
CA THR A 73 35.22 19.17 -10.13
C THR A 73 35.96 19.58 -11.41
N HIS A 74 36.84 20.58 -11.29
CA HIS A 74 37.55 21.18 -12.42
C HIS A 74 38.72 20.35 -12.95
N SER A 75 39.39 19.57 -12.08
CA SER A 75 40.69 18.99 -12.40
C SER A 75 40.61 17.82 -13.37
N ASP A 76 39.64 16.92 -13.17
CA ASP A 76 39.42 15.74 -13.99
C ASP A 76 37.92 15.44 -14.00
N SER A 77 37.35 15.23 -15.20
CA SER A 77 35.91 14.92 -15.43
C SER A 77 35.44 13.59 -14.82
N GLU A 78 36.19 13.08 -13.84
CA GLU A 78 36.06 11.80 -13.17
C GLU A 78 35.78 11.94 -11.68
N THR A 79 35.81 13.16 -11.12
CA THR A 79 35.58 13.36 -9.69
C THR A 79 34.45 14.35 -9.43
N VAL A 80 33.72 14.11 -8.35
CA VAL A 80 32.52 14.88 -7.99
C VAL A 80 32.53 15.23 -6.50
N VAL A 81 31.93 16.38 -6.19
CA VAL A 81 31.56 16.76 -4.83
C VAL A 81 30.06 16.64 -4.69
N PHE A 82 29.60 16.01 -3.61
CA PHE A 82 28.18 15.94 -3.30
C PHE A 82 27.89 16.20 -1.83
N SER A 83 26.68 16.69 -1.55
CA SER A 83 26.16 16.86 -0.19
C SER A 83 25.30 15.67 0.20
N SER A 84 25.37 15.29 1.47
CA SER A 84 24.53 14.23 2.02
C SER A 84 23.29 14.79 2.71
N ASN A 85 22.21 14.00 2.66
CA ASN A 85 20.89 14.39 3.14
C ASN A 85 20.26 13.40 4.14
N LYS A 86 20.93 12.29 4.47
CA LYS A 86 20.44 11.33 5.48
C LYS A 86 21.13 11.44 6.82
N VAL A 87 22.45 11.61 6.79
CA VAL A 87 23.30 11.59 7.98
C VAL A 87 24.33 12.71 7.85
N ASP A 88 24.59 13.40 8.96
CA ASP A 88 25.70 14.33 9.21
C ASP A 88 25.83 15.58 8.33
N ASP A 89 25.00 15.75 7.29
CA ASP A 89 25.02 16.88 6.34
C ASP A 89 26.42 17.21 5.77
N THR A 90 27.37 16.27 5.84
CA THR A 90 28.74 16.51 5.39
C THR A 90 28.84 16.44 3.88
N ILE A 91 29.75 17.25 3.33
CA ILE A 91 30.04 17.28 1.91
C ILE A 91 31.17 16.27 1.63
N ARG A 92 31.03 15.50 0.57
CA ARG A 92 31.90 14.37 0.24
C ARG A 92 32.51 14.54 -1.14
N TYR A 93 33.80 14.28 -1.25
CA TYR A 93 34.55 14.29 -2.51
C TYR A 93 34.83 12.85 -2.94
N LEU A 94 34.39 12.48 -4.14
CA LEU A 94 34.34 11.11 -4.63
C LEU A 94 35.00 11.01 -6.01
N SER A 95 35.86 10.00 -6.19
CA SER A 95 36.27 9.54 -7.52
C SER A 95 35.21 8.61 -8.08
N LEU A 96 34.69 8.92 -9.27
CA LEU A 96 33.72 8.11 -9.98
C LEU A 96 34.36 6.88 -10.64
N THR A 97 35.61 6.99 -11.08
CA THR A 97 36.36 5.90 -11.72
C THR A 97 36.76 4.82 -10.73
N ASP A 98 37.28 5.22 -9.57
CA ASP A 98 37.72 4.29 -8.53
C ASP A 98 36.62 3.92 -7.53
N ASN A 99 35.48 4.63 -7.55
CA ASN A 99 34.42 4.55 -6.54
C ASN A 99 34.98 4.67 -5.10
N LYS A 100 35.84 5.67 -4.89
CA LYS A 100 36.52 5.91 -3.61
C LYS A 100 36.31 7.34 -3.15
N PHE A 101 35.96 7.49 -1.87
CA PHE A 101 35.97 8.78 -1.21
C PHE A 101 37.41 9.29 -1.11
N ILE A 102 37.68 10.41 -1.77
CA ILE A 102 38.97 11.10 -1.72
C ILE A 102 39.05 11.91 -0.43
N ARG A 103 37.96 12.60 -0.07
CA ARG A 103 37.92 13.50 1.08
C ARG A 103 36.50 13.73 1.60
N TYR A 104 36.41 14.19 2.84
CA TYR A 104 35.18 14.64 3.50
C TYR A 104 35.39 16.06 4.03
N PHE A 105 34.33 16.87 3.99
CA PHE A 105 34.31 18.24 4.47
C PHE A 105 33.26 18.38 5.58
N PRO A 106 33.62 18.00 6.82
CA PRO A 106 32.74 18.15 7.97
C PRO A 106 32.68 19.61 8.40
N GLY A 107 31.49 20.11 8.74
CA GLY A 107 31.35 21.44 9.32
C GLY A 107 29.95 22.01 9.31
N HIS A 108 29.15 21.70 8.29
CA HIS A 108 27.74 22.07 8.31
C HIS A 108 26.98 21.30 9.39
N THR A 109 26.04 21.97 10.05
CA THR A 109 25.23 21.38 11.13
C THR A 109 23.76 21.18 10.73
N ALA A 110 23.44 21.51 9.48
CA ALA A 110 22.14 21.32 8.87
C ALA A 110 22.31 21.15 7.35
N SER A 111 21.24 20.76 6.67
CA SER A 111 21.27 20.40 5.25
C SER A 111 21.79 21.52 4.35
N VAL A 112 22.62 21.13 3.39
CA VAL A 112 23.24 22.00 2.39
C VAL A 112 22.24 22.31 1.29
N ILE A 113 22.00 23.59 1.02
CA ILE A 113 20.93 24.07 0.11
C ILE A 113 21.50 24.44 -1.27
N SER A 114 22.73 24.98 -1.33
CA SER A 114 23.41 25.24 -2.60
C SER A 114 24.89 24.87 -2.51
N LEU A 115 25.40 24.34 -3.62
CA LEU A 115 26.78 23.94 -3.82
C LEU A 115 27.25 24.46 -5.18
N SER A 116 28.33 25.25 -5.16
CA SER A 116 28.90 25.89 -6.34
C SER A 116 30.42 25.73 -6.32
N LEU A 117 30.99 25.20 -7.39
CA LEU A 117 32.44 25.20 -7.59
C LEU A 117 32.93 26.51 -8.18
N SER A 118 34.18 26.86 -7.86
CA SER A 118 34.89 27.98 -8.46
C SER A 118 35.27 27.65 -9.89
N PRO A 119 34.95 28.48 -10.89
CA PRO A 119 35.25 28.19 -12.28
C PRO A 119 36.75 28.16 -12.62
N VAL A 120 37.61 28.64 -11.71
CA VAL A 120 39.05 28.87 -11.96
C VAL A 120 39.96 27.89 -11.22
N ASP A 121 39.58 27.48 -10.01
CA ASP A 121 40.44 26.69 -9.12
C ASP A 121 39.66 25.60 -8.37
N ASP A 122 40.38 24.80 -7.58
CA ASP A 122 39.84 23.68 -6.79
C ASP A 122 39.11 24.14 -5.50
N THR A 123 38.59 25.37 -5.49
CA THR A 123 37.82 25.93 -4.40
C THR A 123 36.33 25.70 -4.67
N PHE A 124 35.54 25.46 -3.63
CA PHE A 124 34.08 25.44 -3.76
C PHE A 124 33.41 26.11 -2.55
N ILE A 125 32.18 26.56 -2.76
CA ILE A 125 31.34 27.13 -1.71
C ILE A 125 30.09 26.29 -1.50
N SER A 126 29.67 26.23 -0.26
CA SER A 126 28.43 25.61 0.15
C SER A 126 27.65 26.52 1.08
N SER A 127 26.33 26.51 0.93
CA SER A 127 25.41 27.23 1.80
C SER A 127 24.44 26.24 2.44
N SER A 128 24.05 26.49 3.68
CA SER A 128 23.26 25.54 4.48
C SER A 128 22.15 26.24 5.27
N LEU A 129 21.15 25.45 5.67
CA LEU A 129 20.11 25.84 6.62
C LEU A 129 20.69 26.22 8.01
N ASP A 130 21.96 25.92 8.27
CA ASP A 130 22.69 26.40 9.46
C ASP A 130 23.03 27.91 9.41
N LYS A 131 22.57 28.61 8.35
CA LYS A 131 22.75 30.05 8.10
C LYS A 131 24.19 30.45 7.78
N THR A 132 25.06 29.49 7.45
CA THR A 132 26.44 29.76 7.06
C THR A 132 26.68 29.50 5.58
N ILE A 133 27.60 30.27 5.00
CA ILE A 133 28.26 29.93 3.74
C ILE A 133 29.69 29.57 4.08
N ARG A 134 30.12 28.38 3.65
CA ARG A 134 31.46 27.85 3.90
C ARG A 134 32.23 27.79 2.59
N ILE A 135 33.50 28.17 2.67
CA ILE A 135 34.48 28.11 1.59
C ILE A 135 35.40 26.93 1.88
N TRP A 136 35.62 26.11 0.86
CA TRP A 136 36.36 24.87 0.95
C TRP A 136 37.38 24.77 -0.16
N ASP A 137 38.45 24.04 0.09
CA ASP A 137 39.47 23.72 -0.88
C ASP A 137 39.53 22.20 -1.02
N LEU A 138 39.41 21.65 -2.24
CA LEU A 138 39.42 20.19 -2.46
C LEU A 138 40.70 19.52 -1.93
N ARG A 139 41.79 20.28 -1.82
CA ARG A 139 43.10 19.82 -1.35
C ARG A 139 43.17 19.70 0.17
N SER A 140 42.24 20.29 0.92
CA SER A 140 42.25 20.34 2.39
C SER A 140 40.90 19.97 3.01
N PRO A 141 40.85 19.13 4.06
CA PRO A 141 39.57 18.75 4.68
C PRO A 141 38.99 19.86 5.55
N ASN A 142 39.81 20.86 5.92
CA ASN A 142 39.41 21.94 6.80
C ASN A 142 38.73 23.05 6.00
N CYS A 143 37.70 23.64 6.60
CA CYS A 143 37.04 24.82 6.07
C CYS A 143 38.03 25.99 5.99
N GLN A 144 38.12 26.62 4.82
CA GLN A 144 39.03 27.74 4.58
C GLN A 144 38.45 29.08 5.06
N GLY A 145 37.12 29.19 5.05
CA GLY A 145 36.42 30.39 5.45
C GLY A 145 34.95 30.13 5.76
N VAL A 146 34.40 30.87 6.72
CA VAL A 146 32.98 30.83 7.06
C VAL A 146 32.46 32.26 7.07
N THR A 147 31.34 32.48 6.40
CA THR A 147 30.58 33.72 6.47
C THR A 147 29.18 33.42 7.03
N ASN A 148 28.66 34.36 7.83
CA ASN A 148 27.29 34.33 8.31
C ASN A 148 26.55 35.54 7.75
N PRO A 149 25.84 35.38 6.62
CA PRO A 149 25.10 36.48 6.02
C PRO A 149 23.86 36.92 6.82
N LEU A 150 23.60 36.31 7.99
CA LEU A 150 22.48 36.56 8.90
C LEU A 150 21.11 36.17 8.32
N GLY A 151 21.03 34.99 7.73
CA GLY A 151 19.80 34.41 7.16
C GLY A 151 20.08 33.09 6.44
N THR A 152 19.06 32.43 5.91
CA THR A 152 19.22 31.23 5.07
C THR A 152 19.81 31.63 3.71
N PRO A 153 21.04 31.17 3.36
CA PRO A 153 21.69 31.59 2.14
C PRO A 153 21.49 30.61 0.98
N VAL A 154 21.42 31.16 -0.24
CA VAL A 154 21.76 30.47 -1.49
C VAL A 154 22.98 31.13 -2.10
N CYS A 155 23.97 30.36 -2.54
CA CYS A 155 25.24 30.91 -3.02
C CYS A 155 25.58 30.51 -4.46
N SER A 156 26.36 31.36 -5.13
CA SER A 156 26.92 31.10 -6.47
C SER A 156 28.20 31.89 -6.71
N PHE A 157 29.14 31.29 -7.42
CA PHE A 157 30.35 31.96 -7.89
C PHE A 157 30.11 32.81 -9.13
N ASP A 158 30.85 33.91 -9.24
CA ASP A 158 31.02 34.63 -10.48
C ASP A 158 31.89 33.83 -11.47
N PRO A 159 31.82 34.11 -12.79
CA PRO A 159 32.56 33.33 -13.78
C PRO A 159 34.09 33.49 -13.69
N ASP A 160 34.60 34.54 -13.03
CA ASP A 160 36.04 34.73 -12.81
C ASP A 160 36.54 34.11 -11.49
N GLY A 161 35.64 33.58 -10.64
CA GLY A 161 35.97 32.95 -9.35
C GLY A 161 36.53 33.91 -8.30
N LEU A 162 36.38 35.23 -8.49
CA LEU A 162 36.88 36.26 -7.58
C LEU A 162 35.81 36.71 -6.58
N ILE A 163 34.55 36.56 -6.94
CA ILE A 163 33.39 37.06 -6.21
C ILE A 163 32.40 35.91 -6.03
N PHE A 164 31.70 35.90 -4.90
CA PHE A 164 30.50 35.09 -4.77
C PHE A 164 29.32 35.93 -4.32
N ALA A 165 28.14 35.55 -4.81
CA ALA A 165 26.88 36.11 -4.38
C ALA A 165 26.22 35.20 -3.34
N ALA A 166 25.61 35.82 -2.35
CA ALA A 166 24.78 35.19 -1.34
C ALA A 166 23.39 35.82 -1.38
N GLY A 167 22.38 35.03 -1.79
CA GLY A 167 20.98 35.39 -1.63
C GLY A 167 20.51 35.01 -0.23
N VAL A 168 19.96 35.96 0.54
CA VAL A 168 19.68 35.80 1.97
C VAL A 168 18.21 36.06 2.23
N ASP A 169 17.57 35.12 2.94
CA ASP A 169 16.15 35.17 3.36
C ASP A 169 15.19 35.52 2.22
N SER A 170 15.57 35.21 0.98
CA SER A 170 14.79 35.47 -0.23
C SER A 170 14.47 36.96 -0.51
N GLU A 171 15.28 37.87 0.04
CA GLU A 171 15.07 39.32 -0.05
C GLU A 171 16.32 40.10 -0.47
N LEU A 172 17.50 39.64 -0.03
CA LEU A 172 18.75 40.38 -0.20
C LEU A 172 19.76 39.58 -1.03
N ILE A 173 20.47 40.25 -1.93
CA ILE A 173 21.69 39.71 -2.56
C ILE A 173 22.88 40.44 -1.94
N LYS A 174 23.82 39.69 -1.38
CA LYS A 174 25.09 40.21 -0.84
C LYS A 174 26.24 39.69 -1.69
N LEU A 175 27.10 40.59 -2.17
CA LEU A 175 28.30 40.24 -2.95
C LEU A 175 29.55 40.32 -2.06
N TYR A 176 30.36 39.29 -2.12
CA TYR A 176 31.58 39.15 -1.33
C TYR A 176 32.78 38.99 -2.24
N ASP A 177 33.89 39.64 -1.89
CA ASP A 177 35.20 39.34 -2.44
C ASP A 177 35.70 38.05 -1.80
N LEU A 178 36.07 37.04 -2.60
CA LEU A 178 36.55 35.75 -2.11
C LEU A 178 37.83 35.89 -1.27
N ARG A 179 38.66 36.91 -1.50
CA ARG A 179 39.91 37.12 -0.75
C ARG A 179 39.73 37.93 0.54
N ALA A 180 38.60 38.61 0.67
CA ALA A 180 38.31 39.51 1.78
C ALA A 180 36.88 39.31 2.31
N PHE A 181 36.39 38.07 2.29
CA PHE A 181 35.03 37.70 2.70
C PHE A 181 34.76 38.01 4.18
N ASP A 182 35.81 38.03 4.99
CA ASP A 182 35.82 38.37 6.41
C ASP A 182 35.47 39.84 6.66
N LYS A 183 35.71 40.72 5.69
CA LYS A 183 35.31 42.14 5.75
C LYS A 183 33.81 42.36 5.53
N GLY A 184 33.08 41.29 5.21
CA GLY A 184 31.66 41.36 4.87
C GLY A 184 31.42 41.69 3.39
N PRO A 185 30.15 41.89 3.00
CA PRO A 185 29.81 42.14 1.61
C PRO A 185 30.23 43.54 1.18
N PHE A 186 30.83 43.67 0.00
CA PHE A 186 31.19 44.98 -0.57
C PHE A 186 29.99 45.65 -1.27
N ALA A 187 28.98 44.87 -1.66
CA ALA A 187 27.74 45.36 -2.24
C ALA A 187 26.55 44.55 -1.71
N SER A 188 25.40 45.19 -1.56
CA SER A 188 24.15 44.55 -1.16
C SER A 188 22.97 45.16 -1.93
N PHE A 189 22.11 44.31 -2.46
CA PHE A 189 20.96 44.69 -3.27
C PHE A 189 19.67 44.11 -2.68
N GLU A 190 18.64 44.93 -2.57
CA GLU A 190 17.31 44.50 -2.10
C GLU A 190 16.42 44.16 -3.29
N THR A 191 15.74 43.01 -3.25
CA THR A 191 14.95 42.50 -4.36
C THR A 191 13.62 41.93 -3.87
N LEU A 192 12.63 42.82 -3.70
CA LEU A 192 11.31 42.43 -3.17
C LEU A 192 10.45 41.73 -4.23
N PHE A 193 9.97 40.53 -3.92
CA PHE A 193 8.92 39.87 -4.70
C PHE A 193 7.54 40.25 -4.15
N ASN A 194 6.57 40.47 -5.05
CA ASN A 194 5.21 40.89 -4.66
C ASN A 194 4.44 39.80 -3.87
N ARG A 195 4.93 38.56 -3.88
CA ARG A 195 4.41 37.42 -3.12
C ARG A 195 5.56 36.80 -2.35
N VAL A 196 5.25 36.27 -1.17
CA VAL A 196 6.20 35.48 -0.38
C VAL A 196 6.59 34.25 -1.20
N CYS A 197 7.85 34.16 -1.58
CA CYS A 197 8.44 33.02 -2.29
C CYS A 197 9.87 32.80 -1.82
N ASP A 198 10.29 31.55 -1.76
CA ASP A 198 11.64 31.19 -1.34
C ASP A 198 12.56 31.09 -2.56
N TRP A 199 13.80 31.56 -2.41
CA TRP A 199 14.80 31.43 -3.45
C TRP A 199 15.37 30.02 -3.43
N THR A 200 15.23 29.34 -4.55
CA THR A 200 15.66 27.94 -4.72
C THR A 200 17.04 27.85 -5.32
N GLY A 201 17.49 28.92 -6.00
CA GLY A 201 18.80 28.95 -6.63
C GLY A 201 19.23 30.34 -7.02
N LEU A 202 20.54 30.53 -7.08
CA LEU A 202 21.21 31.74 -7.54
C LEU A 202 22.27 31.32 -8.56
N LYS A 203 22.35 31.99 -9.71
CA LYS A 203 23.39 31.72 -10.71
C LYS A 203 23.87 33.02 -11.36
N PHE A 204 25.18 33.19 -11.50
CA PHE A 204 25.72 34.22 -12.39
C PHE A 204 25.57 33.80 -13.85
N SER A 205 25.47 34.78 -14.73
CA SER A 205 25.66 34.57 -16.16
C SER A 205 27.15 34.31 -16.45
N ASN A 206 27.44 33.54 -17.49
CA ASN A 206 28.82 33.24 -17.89
C ASN A 206 29.64 34.48 -18.29
N ASN A 207 28.97 35.59 -18.64
CA ASN A 207 29.62 36.87 -18.91
C ASN A 207 29.77 37.78 -17.67
N GLY A 208 29.31 37.34 -16.49
CA GLY A 208 29.41 38.04 -15.21
C GLY A 208 28.49 39.25 -15.04
N LYS A 209 27.72 39.62 -16.08
CA LYS A 209 26.91 40.85 -16.08
C LYS A 209 25.56 40.71 -15.41
N GLN A 210 25.07 39.48 -15.25
CA GLN A 210 23.71 39.21 -14.79
C GLN A 210 23.69 38.18 -13.66
N ILE A 211 22.71 38.31 -12.79
CA ILE A 211 22.40 37.36 -11.72
C ILE A 211 20.97 36.85 -11.93
N LEU A 212 20.80 35.53 -11.98
CA LEU A 212 19.52 34.84 -12.06
C LEU A 212 19.11 34.35 -10.67
N ILE A 213 17.88 34.72 -10.28
CA ILE A 213 17.22 34.20 -9.09
C ILE A 213 16.14 33.21 -9.53
N SER A 214 16.28 31.97 -9.07
CA SER A 214 15.24 30.93 -9.17
C SER A 214 14.43 30.92 -7.89
N THR A 215 13.11 30.75 -7.98
CA THR A 215 12.22 30.71 -6.83
C THR A 215 11.29 29.51 -6.90
N ASN A 216 10.71 29.15 -5.75
CA ASN A 216 9.60 28.19 -5.71
C ASN A 216 8.27 28.78 -6.16
N GLY A 217 8.22 30.08 -6.49
CA GLY A 217 7.02 30.74 -7.00
C GLY A 217 6.83 30.55 -8.51
N GLY A 218 5.85 31.26 -9.07
CA GLY A 218 5.61 31.32 -10.52
C GLY A 218 6.37 32.43 -11.24
N MET A 219 7.45 32.94 -10.63
CA MET A 219 8.27 34.03 -11.19
C MET A 219 9.75 33.79 -10.94
N ILE A 220 10.59 34.09 -11.93
CA ILE A 220 12.05 34.19 -11.76
C ILE A 220 12.51 35.57 -12.18
N ARG A 221 13.69 35.99 -11.71
CA ARG A 221 14.23 37.32 -12.01
C ARG A 221 15.66 37.27 -12.50
N VAL A 222 15.96 38.15 -13.43
CA VAL A 222 17.33 38.45 -13.86
C VAL A 222 17.64 39.89 -13.47
N LEU A 223 18.79 40.07 -12.82
CA LEU A 223 19.27 41.35 -12.34
C LEU A 223 20.62 41.69 -12.95
N ASN A 224 20.96 42.96 -12.99
CA ASN A 224 22.29 43.42 -13.31
C ASN A 224 23.22 43.16 -12.12
N ALA A 225 24.32 42.44 -12.34
CA ALA A 225 25.24 42.04 -11.28
C ALA A 225 25.98 43.23 -10.63
N PHE A 226 26.14 44.35 -11.34
CA PHE A 226 26.89 45.52 -10.85
C PHE A 226 26.00 46.51 -10.10
N THR A 227 24.77 46.70 -10.57
CA THR A 227 23.86 47.72 -10.01
C THR A 227 22.78 47.14 -9.13
N GLY A 228 22.53 45.82 -9.19
CA GLY A 228 21.39 45.19 -8.54
C GLY A 228 20.04 45.51 -9.17
N ALA A 229 20.00 46.27 -10.27
CA ALA A 229 18.75 46.63 -10.93
C ALA A 229 18.09 45.39 -11.56
N VAL A 230 16.79 45.21 -11.33
CA VAL A 230 15.99 44.16 -11.97
C VAL A 230 15.92 44.47 -13.47
N LEU A 231 16.51 43.59 -14.29
CA LEU A 231 16.45 43.71 -15.75
C LEU A 231 15.12 43.17 -16.25
N HIS A 232 14.80 41.93 -15.86
CA HIS A 232 13.58 41.24 -16.29
C HIS A 232 12.99 40.40 -15.17
N THR A 233 11.66 40.33 -15.13
CA THR A 233 10.90 39.37 -14.31
C THR A 233 10.12 38.47 -15.24
N PHE A 234 10.45 37.18 -15.26
CA PHE A 234 9.81 36.22 -16.16
C PHE A 234 8.64 35.52 -15.47
N TYR A 235 7.51 35.45 -16.17
CA TYR A 235 6.27 34.80 -15.76
C TYR A 235 5.69 33.96 -16.91
N GLY A 236 4.63 33.19 -16.62
CA GLY A 236 3.91 32.40 -17.61
C GLY A 236 4.46 30.98 -17.80
N TYR A 237 5.14 30.45 -16.79
CA TYR A 237 5.34 29.01 -16.58
C TYR A 237 4.47 28.56 -15.40
N ASN A 238 4.06 27.29 -15.38
CA ASN A 238 3.18 26.79 -14.32
C ASN A 238 4.02 26.35 -13.11
N ASN A 239 3.70 26.90 -11.94
CA ASN A 239 4.24 26.45 -10.66
C ASN A 239 3.23 26.73 -9.53
N SER A 240 2.03 26.19 -9.69
CA SER A 240 0.92 26.44 -8.77
C SER A 240 1.16 25.82 -7.39
N ARG A 241 1.94 24.74 -7.34
CA ARG A 241 2.21 23.95 -6.13
C ARG A 241 3.38 24.46 -5.29
N GLY A 242 4.10 25.49 -5.74
CA GLY A 242 5.24 26.00 -5.00
C GLY A 242 6.47 25.07 -5.04
N ILE A 243 6.70 24.39 -6.16
CA ILE A 243 7.78 23.41 -6.28
C ILE A 243 9.11 24.16 -6.42
N PRO A 244 10.20 23.67 -5.78
CA PRO A 244 11.52 24.25 -5.99
C PRO A 244 12.04 23.89 -7.39
N LEU A 245 11.84 24.79 -8.35
CA LEU A 245 12.31 24.64 -9.72
C LEU A 245 13.68 25.31 -9.88
N GLU A 246 14.58 24.66 -10.60
CA GLU A 246 15.86 25.25 -11.00
C GLU A 246 15.77 25.89 -12.39
N ALA A 247 16.37 27.07 -12.52
CA ALA A 247 16.61 27.72 -13.80
C ALA A 247 18.11 27.75 -14.13
N CYS A 248 18.44 27.89 -15.41
CA CYS A 248 19.82 28.09 -15.86
C CYS A 248 19.91 29.09 -17.01
N PHE A 249 21.09 29.68 -17.17
CA PHE A 249 21.44 30.42 -18.38
C PHE A 249 21.88 29.47 -19.49
N THR A 250 21.75 29.92 -20.73
CA THR A 250 22.53 29.36 -21.83
C THR A 250 24.01 29.77 -21.72
N PRO A 251 24.95 29.00 -22.31
CA PRO A 251 26.38 29.28 -22.16
C PRO A 251 26.83 30.64 -22.69
N ASP A 252 26.09 31.22 -23.63
CA ASP A 252 26.29 32.56 -24.18
C ASP A 252 25.59 33.67 -23.37
N SER A 253 24.90 33.32 -22.29
CA SER A 253 24.16 34.23 -21.40
C SER A 253 23.03 35.00 -22.08
N GLN A 254 22.56 34.56 -23.25
CA GLN A 254 21.50 35.27 -24.01
C GLN A 254 20.09 34.80 -23.67
N PHE A 255 19.95 33.63 -23.07
CA PHE A 255 18.67 33.04 -22.74
C PHE A 255 18.66 32.43 -21.34
N VAL A 256 17.47 32.42 -20.74
CA VAL A 256 17.18 31.73 -19.49
C VAL A 256 16.19 30.62 -19.76
N MET A 257 16.47 29.45 -19.20
CA MET A 257 15.63 28.26 -19.27
C MET A 257 15.14 27.88 -17.88
N ILE A 258 13.88 27.48 -17.76
CA ILE A 258 13.32 26.91 -16.53
C ILE A 258 12.42 25.72 -16.84
N GLY A 259 12.44 24.73 -15.95
CA GLY A 259 11.43 23.69 -15.89
C GLY A 259 10.07 24.23 -15.42
N SER A 260 8.99 23.51 -15.70
CA SER A 260 7.64 23.90 -15.28
C SER A 260 6.86 22.67 -14.81
N GLU A 261 5.80 22.93 -14.03
CA GLU A 261 4.92 21.90 -13.48
C GLU A 261 4.20 21.12 -14.59
N ASP A 262 4.00 21.73 -15.76
CA ASP A 262 3.41 21.11 -16.94
C ASP A 262 4.35 20.16 -17.72
N GLY A 263 5.56 19.90 -17.20
CA GLY A 263 6.54 19.02 -17.85
C GLY A 263 7.24 19.64 -19.06
N ARG A 264 7.13 20.97 -19.23
CA ARG A 264 7.77 21.70 -20.32
C ARG A 264 8.90 22.57 -19.83
N VAL A 265 9.83 22.88 -20.73
CA VAL A 265 10.89 23.86 -20.48
C VAL A 265 10.52 25.16 -21.17
N HIS A 266 10.47 26.25 -20.41
CA HIS A 266 10.22 27.57 -20.96
C HIS A 266 11.52 28.35 -21.10
N VAL A 267 11.64 29.09 -22.19
CA VAL A 267 12.85 29.82 -22.55
C VAL A 267 12.52 31.28 -22.83
N TRP A 268 13.28 32.19 -22.23
CA TRP A 268 13.18 33.64 -22.47
C TRP A 268 14.51 34.22 -22.90
N SER A 269 14.45 35.33 -23.63
CA SER A 269 15.61 36.14 -23.98
C SER A 269 15.97 37.08 -22.83
N THR A 270 17.24 37.13 -22.45
CA THR A 270 17.77 38.02 -21.41
C THR A 270 17.81 39.48 -21.84
N ASP A 271 17.90 39.74 -23.15
CA ASP A 271 18.00 41.10 -23.67
C ASP A 271 16.61 41.74 -23.79
N SER A 272 15.67 41.02 -24.39
CA SER A 272 14.32 41.54 -24.67
C SER A 272 13.29 41.28 -23.58
N GLY A 273 13.53 40.32 -22.70
CA GLY A 273 12.54 39.88 -21.70
C GLY A 273 11.46 38.94 -22.27
N MET A 274 11.45 38.72 -23.59
CA MET A 274 10.36 38.02 -24.27
C MET A 274 10.51 36.51 -24.22
N LYS A 275 9.37 35.80 -24.15
CA LYS A 275 9.32 34.34 -24.20
C LYS A 275 9.62 33.86 -25.62
N VAL A 276 10.70 33.11 -25.77
CA VAL A 276 11.22 32.66 -27.07
C VAL A 276 10.65 31.30 -27.44
N ALA A 277 10.69 30.33 -26.53
CA ALA A 277 10.28 28.97 -26.84
C ALA A 277 9.63 28.27 -25.63
N VAL A 278 8.83 27.25 -25.95
CA VAL A 278 8.36 26.25 -25.00
C VAL A 278 8.76 24.90 -25.58
N LEU A 279 9.70 24.23 -24.93
CA LEU A 279 10.24 22.96 -25.36
C LEU A 279 9.49 21.84 -24.64
N ASP A 280 8.92 20.93 -25.41
CA ASP A 280 8.20 19.77 -24.87
C ASP A 280 9.12 18.55 -24.89
N GLY A 281 9.62 18.20 -23.70
CA GLY A 281 10.47 17.03 -23.49
C GLY A 281 9.68 15.74 -23.25
N LYS A 282 8.33 15.80 -23.32
CA LYS A 282 7.43 14.73 -22.89
C LYS A 282 7.70 14.27 -21.44
N HIS A 283 8.06 15.20 -20.56
CA HIS A 283 8.16 14.87 -19.14
C HIS A 283 6.74 14.64 -18.59
N PRO A 284 6.48 13.52 -17.91
CA PRO A 284 5.17 13.25 -17.33
C PRO A 284 4.89 14.12 -16.08
N ARG A 285 5.89 14.87 -15.60
CA ARG A 285 5.93 15.49 -14.28
C ARG A 285 6.72 16.80 -14.27
N PRO A 286 6.62 17.61 -13.19
CA PRO A 286 7.38 18.83 -13.03
C PRO A 286 8.88 18.59 -13.19
N ILE A 287 9.51 19.48 -13.96
CA ILE A 287 10.96 19.45 -14.17
C ILE A 287 11.60 20.23 -13.03
N ASN A 288 12.21 19.53 -12.07
CA ASN A 288 12.79 20.18 -10.88
C ASN A 288 14.21 20.68 -11.14
N CYS A 289 15.01 19.89 -11.85
CA CYS A 289 16.41 20.20 -12.12
C CYS A 289 16.61 20.43 -13.63
N LEU A 290 17.34 21.50 -13.95
CA LEU A 290 17.66 21.89 -15.31
C LEU A 290 19.06 22.49 -15.39
N GLN A 291 19.89 21.94 -16.25
CA GLN A 291 21.27 22.39 -16.45
C GLN A 291 21.64 22.31 -17.93
N PHE A 292 22.35 23.32 -18.43
CA PHE A 292 22.85 23.37 -19.81
C PHE A 292 24.32 22.94 -19.87
N ASN A 293 24.69 22.21 -20.91
CA ASN A 293 26.07 21.81 -21.14
C ASN A 293 26.90 22.97 -21.71
N SER A 294 27.98 23.36 -21.03
CA SER A 294 28.78 24.52 -21.42
C SER A 294 29.56 24.34 -22.74
N ARG A 295 29.80 23.09 -23.17
CA ARG A 295 30.60 22.76 -24.36
C ARG A 295 29.76 22.37 -25.58
N TYR A 296 28.69 21.62 -25.36
CA TYR A 296 27.80 21.14 -26.42
C TYR A 296 26.43 21.80 -26.35
N MET A 297 25.74 21.92 -27.50
CA MET A 297 24.35 22.41 -27.54
C MET A 297 23.37 21.35 -27.05
N THR A 298 23.49 20.98 -25.78
CA THR A 298 22.64 20.01 -25.10
C THR A 298 22.32 20.54 -23.70
N PHE A 299 21.18 20.14 -23.17
CA PHE A 299 20.82 20.41 -21.79
C PHE A 299 20.15 19.17 -21.21
N ALA A 300 20.25 19.01 -19.90
CA ALA A 300 19.56 17.98 -19.16
C ALA A 300 18.39 18.59 -18.38
N SER A 301 17.29 17.85 -18.35
CA SER A 301 16.13 18.16 -17.53
C SER A 301 15.70 16.89 -16.82
N ALA A 302 15.36 16.98 -15.54
CA ALA A 302 14.98 15.81 -14.73
C ALA A 302 13.67 16.05 -13.97
N CYS A 303 12.87 14.99 -13.85
CA CYS A 303 11.57 14.99 -13.18
C CYS A 303 11.47 13.88 -12.11
N ILE A 304 10.36 13.85 -11.36
CA ILE A 304 10.10 12.85 -10.30
C ILE A 304 9.41 11.62 -10.91
N ASN A 305 9.87 10.42 -10.59
CA ASN A 305 9.14 9.17 -10.86
C ASN A 305 8.12 8.90 -9.74
N MET A 306 6.85 9.26 -9.94
CA MET A 306 5.71 8.90 -9.07
C MET A 306 4.66 8.13 -9.87
N LEU A 307 3.74 7.42 -9.19
CA LEU A 307 2.53 6.84 -9.82
C LEU A 307 1.72 7.95 -10.51
N VAL A 308 1.60 7.91 -11.85
CA VAL A 308 0.93 8.92 -12.67
C VAL A 308 -0.29 8.32 -13.37
N LEU A 309 -1.34 9.11 -13.48
CA LEU A 309 -2.39 8.91 -14.47
C LEU A 309 -1.83 9.29 -15.85
N ASP A 310 -1.58 8.31 -16.69
CA ASP A 310 -1.07 8.54 -18.05
C ASP A 310 -2.20 9.00 -19.01
N TYR A 311 -3.32 8.28 -18.97
CA TYR A 311 -4.46 8.53 -19.84
C TYR A 311 -5.77 8.32 -19.07
N TYR A 312 -6.78 9.15 -19.36
CA TYR A 312 -8.15 8.92 -18.90
C TYR A 312 -9.12 9.21 -20.04
N ARG A 313 -10.30 8.57 -19.97
CA ARG A 313 -11.38 8.77 -20.93
C ARG A 313 -12.72 8.72 -20.23
N GLU A 314 -13.62 9.60 -20.63
CA GLU A 314 -14.99 9.58 -20.14
C GLU A 314 -15.80 8.46 -20.83
N PRO A 315 -16.75 7.82 -20.12
CA PRO A 315 -17.62 6.80 -20.68
C PRO A 315 -18.39 7.35 -21.89
N ALA A 316 -18.39 6.61 -23.00
CA ALA A 316 -19.08 7.02 -24.22
C ALA A 316 -20.35 6.20 -24.46
N GLN A 317 -20.29 4.89 -24.24
CA GLN A 317 -21.39 3.93 -24.41
C GLN A 317 -21.53 3.05 -23.16
N SER A 318 -22.05 1.83 -23.35
CA SER A 318 -22.06 0.80 -22.30
C SER A 318 -20.67 0.24 -22.08
N TRP A 319 -20.41 -0.18 -20.85
CA TRP A 319 -19.07 -0.62 -20.43
C TRP A 319 -18.50 -1.75 -21.30
N ASP A 320 -19.33 -2.64 -21.84
CA ASP A 320 -18.92 -3.78 -22.67
C ASP A 320 -18.46 -3.35 -24.07
N LYS A 321 -19.12 -2.35 -24.67
CA LYS A 321 -18.79 -1.85 -26.01
C LYS A 321 -17.56 -0.97 -26.01
N ASP A 322 -17.38 -0.19 -24.94
CA ASP A 322 -16.22 0.71 -24.79
C ASP A 322 -14.93 -0.06 -24.43
N TYR A 323 -15.05 -1.27 -23.87
CA TYR A 323 -13.95 -1.99 -23.21
C TYR A 323 -12.72 -2.18 -24.12
N ASP A 324 -12.88 -2.92 -25.23
CA ASP A 324 -11.77 -3.22 -26.14
C ASP A 324 -11.25 -1.98 -26.86
N GLN A 325 -12.16 -1.08 -27.26
CA GLN A 325 -11.79 0.14 -27.96
C GLN A 325 -10.92 1.06 -27.09
N PHE A 326 -11.13 1.04 -25.77
CA PHE A 326 -10.41 1.92 -24.84
C PHE A 326 -9.15 1.26 -24.29
N LEU A 327 -9.18 -0.05 -23.97
CA LEU A 327 -8.08 -0.72 -23.29
C LEU A 327 -6.98 -1.22 -24.24
N LEU A 328 -7.34 -1.87 -25.36
CA LEU A 328 -6.35 -2.50 -26.24
C LEU A 328 -5.31 -1.51 -26.81
N PRO A 329 -5.67 -0.29 -27.23
CA PRO A 329 -4.68 0.69 -27.71
C PRO A 329 -3.69 1.17 -26.65
N LEU A 330 -4.00 0.98 -25.36
CA LEU A 330 -3.15 1.40 -24.23
C LEU A 330 -2.14 0.32 -23.82
N LEU A 331 -2.25 -0.90 -24.36
CA LEU A 331 -1.35 -2.02 -24.04
C LEU A 331 -0.04 -1.89 -24.81
N MET A 332 1.00 -1.43 -24.10
CA MET A 332 2.35 -1.37 -24.65
C MET A 332 3.08 -2.72 -24.48
N PRO A 333 3.79 -3.24 -25.50
CA PRO A 333 4.35 -4.60 -25.47
C PRO A 333 5.53 -4.80 -24.50
N LEU A 334 6.20 -3.73 -24.08
CA LEU A 334 7.39 -3.78 -23.22
C LEU A 334 7.25 -2.98 -21.92
N GLU A 335 6.09 -2.37 -21.68
CA GLU A 335 5.88 -1.49 -20.53
C GLU A 335 4.66 -1.98 -19.73
N PRO A 336 4.85 -2.41 -18.46
CA PRO A 336 3.75 -2.71 -17.56
C PRO A 336 2.96 -1.45 -17.19
N CYS A 337 1.66 -1.59 -16.91
CA CYS A 337 0.81 -0.51 -16.44
C CYS A 337 -0.38 -1.01 -15.62
N TYR A 338 -1.08 -0.10 -14.94
CA TYR A 338 -2.35 -0.37 -14.29
C TYR A 338 -3.47 0.33 -15.03
N MET A 339 -4.61 -0.34 -15.17
CA MET A 339 -5.81 0.26 -15.74
C MET A 339 -6.98 0.04 -14.77
N LEU A 340 -7.75 1.10 -14.55
CA LEU A 340 -8.97 1.09 -13.76
C LEU A 340 -10.13 1.32 -14.71
N TYR A 341 -10.92 0.27 -14.97
CA TYR A 341 -12.04 0.34 -15.89
C TYR A 341 -13.37 0.31 -15.14
N ARG A 342 -14.21 1.33 -15.34
CA ARG A 342 -15.48 1.47 -14.63
C ARG A 342 -16.56 0.59 -15.27
N LEU A 343 -17.25 -0.19 -14.46
CA LEU A 343 -18.44 -0.93 -14.87
C LEU A 343 -19.69 -0.07 -14.73
N ASP A 344 -20.76 -0.43 -15.44
CA ASP A 344 -22.07 0.20 -15.25
C ASP A 344 -22.80 -0.32 -13.99
N SER A 345 -22.29 -1.39 -13.36
CA SER A 345 -22.81 -1.92 -12.10
C SER A 345 -22.39 -1.08 -10.89
N LYS A 346 -23.19 -1.17 -9.81
CA LYS A 346 -22.99 -0.40 -8.58
C LYS A 346 -23.09 -1.29 -7.34
N ASN A 347 -22.36 -0.90 -6.30
CA ASN A 347 -22.42 -1.47 -4.97
C ASN A 347 -22.73 -0.39 -3.92
N ALA A 348 -22.66 -0.73 -2.62
CA ALA A 348 -22.96 0.20 -1.53
C ALA A 348 -22.05 1.44 -1.47
N GLN A 349 -20.87 1.41 -2.10
CA GLN A 349 -19.89 2.51 -2.12
C GLN A 349 -19.97 3.36 -3.39
N GLY A 350 -20.52 2.84 -4.49
CA GLY A 350 -20.65 3.57 -5.75
C GLY A 350 -20.60 2.65 -6.97
N TYR A 351 -20.01 3.13 -8.05
CA TYR A 351 -19.73 2.31 -9.23
C TYR A 351 -18.68 1.23 -8.93
N GLU A 352 -18.85 0.07 -9.52
CA GLU A 352 -17.88 -1.03 -9.48
C GLU A 352 -16.81 -0.86 -10.56
N TRP A 353 -15.60 -1.35 -10.28
CA TRP A 353 -14.44 -1.20 -11.16
C TRP A 353 -13.73 -2.53 -11.36
N ILE A 354 -13.17 -2.71 -12.56
CA ILE A 354 -12.19 -3.75 -12.86
C ILE A 354 -10.80 -3.12 -12.68
N PHE A 355 -9.98 -3.75 -11.85
CA PHE A 355 -8.57 -3.40 -11.72
C PHE A 355 -7.75 -4.35 -12.61
N ILE A 356 -7.10 -3.81 -13.63
CA ILE A 356 -6.30 -4.58 -14.59
C ILE A 356 -4.83 -4.26 -14.34
N ALA A 357 -4.03 -5.29 -14.07
CA ALA A 357 -2.58 -5.23 -14.00
C ALA A 357 -1.98 -5.84 -15.26
N TRP A 358 -1.51 -4.98 -16.16
CA TRP A 358 -0.80 -5.37 -17.38
C TRP A 358 0.69 -5.48 -17.09
N SER A 359 1.29 -6.64 -17.33
CA SER A 359 2.73 -6.84 -17.12
C SER A 359 3.28 -7.87 -18.12
N PRO A 360 3.62 -7.45 -19.36
CA PRO A 360 4.07 -8.38 -20.39
C PRO A 360 5.41 -9.00 -20.01
N ASP A 361 5.58 -10.30 -20.30
CA ASP A 361 6.76 -11.07 -19.86
C ASP A 361 8.08 -10.55 -20.43
N GLN A 362 8.02 -9.91 -21.60
CA GLN A 362 9.15 -9.31 -22.30
C GLN A 362 9.62 -7.99 -21.67
N SER A 363 8.86 -7.44 -20.72
CA SER A 363 9.25 -6.20 -20.03
C SER A 363 10.51 -6.40 -19.16
N PRO A 364 11.33 -5.35 -18.99
CA PRO A 364 12.48 -5.38 -18.08
C PRO A 364 12.07 -5.81 -16.67
N VAL A 365 12.87 -6.69 -16.05
CA VAL A 365 12.59 -7.26 -14.71
C VAL A 365 12.36 -6.16 -13.67
N ARG A 366 13.14 -5.08 -13.72
CA ARG A 366 12.98 -3.93 -12.82
C ARG A 366 11.58 -3.32 -12.88
N GLN A 367 11.02 -3.13 -14.07
CA GLN A 367 9.67 -2.59 -14.23
C GLN A 367 8.62 -3.59 -13.72
N LYS A 368 8.75 -4.87 -14.08
CA LYS A 368 7.84 -5.92 -13.57
C LYS A 368 7.82 -5.97 -12.05
N MET A 369 8.98 -5.87 -11.40
CA MET A 369 9.08 -5.83 -9.94
C MET A 369 8.42 -4.58 -9.36
N MET A 370 8.64 -3.40 -9.95
CA MET A 370 8.04 -2.14 -9.50
C MET A 370 6.51 -2.17 -9.58
N TYR A 371 5.94 -2.64 -10.70
CA TYR A 371 4.50 -2.79 -10.90
C TYR A 371 3.89 -4.02 -10.18
N ALA A 372 4.68 -5.01 -9.79
CA ALA A 372 4.19 -6.06 -8.90
C ALA A 372 4.11 -5.55 -7.45
N ALA A 373 5.14 -4.83 -6.99
CA ALA A 373 5.27 -4.35 -5.62
C ALA A 373 4.31 -3.20 -5.29
N THR A 374 4.07 -2.29 -6.23
CA THR A 374 3.19 -1.12 -6.00
C THR A 374 1.69 -1.42 -6.16
N ARG A 375 1.32 -2.62 -6.64
CA ARG A 375 -0.06 -2.99 -6.97
C ARG A 375 -0.98 -2.95 -5.76
N ALA A 376 -0.56 -3.52 -4.63
CA ALA A 376 -1.35 -3.55 -3.41
C ALA A 376 -1.58 -2.15 -2.84
N THR A 377 -0.54 -1.30 -2.89
CA THR A 377 -0.61 0.09 -2.46
C THR A 377 -1.62 0.87 -3.30
N LEU A 378 -1.55 0.78 -4.63
CA LEU A 378 -2.50 1.47 -5.51
C LEU A 378 -3.96 1.04 -5.27
N LYS A 379 -4.22 -0.27 -5.12
CA LYS A 379 -5.58 -0.76 -4.82
C LYS A 379 -6.11 -0.24 -3.48
N LYS A 380 -5.23 -0.13 -2.48
CA LYS A 380 -5.60 0.42 -1.17
C LYS A 380 -5.93 1.92 -1.26
N GLU A 381 -5.11 2.69 -1.97
CA GLU A 381 -5.32 4.13 -2.20
C GLU A 381 -6.60 4.40 -3.00
N PHE A 382 -6.93 3.58 -4.01
CA PHE A 382 -8.17 3.69 -4.78
C PHE A 382 -9.42 3.31 -3.97
N GLY A 383 -9.26 2.45 -2.96
CA GLY A 383 -10.34 1.93 -2.13
C GLY A 383 -10.86 0.59 -2.66
N GLY A 384 -10.39 -0.50 -2.04
CA GLY A 384 -10.67 -1.87 -2.48
C GLY A 384 -12.16 -2.25 -2.52
N GLY A 385 -13.04 -1.52 -1.82
CA GLY A 385 -14.48 -1.77 -1.90
C GLY A 385 -15.13 -1.31 -3.21
N HIS A 386 -14.47 -0.48 -4.03
CA HIS A 386 -14.92 -0.15 -5.39
C HIS A 386 -14.51 -1.21 -6.42
N ILE A 387 -13.47 -2.01 -6.12
CA ILE A 387 -12.91 -2.98 -7.06
C ILE A 387 -13.67 -4.29 -6.93
N LYS A 388 -14.35 -4.69 -8.00
CA LYS A 388 -15.13 -5.94 -8.06
C LYS A 388 -14.26 -7.12 -8.50
N ASP A 389 -13.50 -6.91 -9.56
CA ASP A 389 -12.68 -7.93 -10.20
C ASP A 389 -11.27 -7.41 -10.44
N GLU A 390 -10.30 -8.31 -10.27
CA GLU A 390 -8.89 -8.05 -10.52
C GLU A 390 -8.38 -8.98 -11.62
N VAL A 391 -7.92 -8.40 -12.71
CA VAL A 391 -7.39 -9.13 -13.87
C VAL A 391 -5.90 -8.88 -13.95
N PHE A 392 -5.11 -9.95 -14.09
CA PHE A 392 -3.69 -9.86 -14.39
C PHE A 392 -3.46 -10.46 -15.78
N GLY A 393 -2.82 -9.69 -16.67
CA GLY A 393 -2.56 -10.13 -18.04
C GLY A 393 -1.12 -9.91 -18.44
N THR A 394 -0.55 -10.88 -19.16
CA THR A 394 0.77 -10.79 -19.78
C THR A 394 0.67 -10.72 -21.31
N THR A 395 -0.46 -11.16 -21.87
CA THR A 395 -0.77 -11.07 -23.30
C THR A 395 -2.08 -10.30 -23.54
N PRO A 396 -2.25 -9.63 -24.68
CA PRO A 396 -3.47 -8.86 -24.95
C PRO A 396 -4.75 -9.70 -24.88
N ASP A 397 -4.66 -10.99 -25.18
CA ASP A 397 -5.76 -11.96 -25.13
C ASP A 397 -6.26 -12.22 -23.70
N ASP A 398 -5.42 -12.01 -22.68
CA ASP A 398 -5.82 -12.13 -21.27
C ASP A 398 -6.68 -10.94 -20.82
N VAL A 399 -6.42 -9.76 -21.40
CA VAL A 399 -6.97 -8.48 -20.95
C VAL A 399 -8.17 -8.04 -21.78
N CYS A 400 -8.29 -8.48 -23.03
CA CYS A 400 -9.42 -8.17 -23.92
C CYS A 400 -10.77 -8.59 -23.31
N LEU A 401 -11.86 -8.08 -23.85
CA LEU A 401 -13.21 -8.36 -23.35
C LEU A 401 -13.49 -9.86 -23.28
N GLN A 402 -13.05 -10.61 -24.29
CA GLN A 402 -13.19 -12.08 -24.31
C GLN A 402 -12.35 -12.74 -23.22
N GLY A 403 -11.13 -12.24 -22.96
CA GLY A 403 -10.27 -12.68 -21.86
C GLY A 403 -10.91 -12.43 -20.49
N TYR A 404 -11.47 -11.23 -20.30
CA TYR A 404 -12.21 -10.89 -19.10
C TYR A 404 -13.44 -11.79 -18.89
N LEU A 405 -14.25 -12.04 -19.92
CA LEU A 405 -15.40 -12.94 -19.82
C LEU A 405 -14.97 -14.37 -19.49
N LYS A 406 -13.85 -14.85 -20.04
CA LYS A 406 -13.25 -16.15 -19.66
C LYS A 406 -12.83 -16.15 -18.19
N HIS A 407 -12.23 -15.08 -17.69
CA HIS A 407 -11.86 -14.92 -16.28
C HIS A 407 -13.09 -14.99 -15.35
N VAL A 408 -14.18 -14.32 -15.69
CA VAL A 408 -15.43 -14.40 -14.91
C VAL A 408 -16.01 -15.82 -14.95
N SER A 409 -15.98 -16.48 -16.12
CA SER A 409 -16.46 -17.87 -16.26
C SER A 409 -15.61 -18.89 -15.49
N SER A 410 -14.29 -18.72 -15.43
CA SER A 410 -13.40 -19.63 -14.70
C SER A 410 -13.62 -19.55 -13.20
N ARG A 411 -13.97 -18.36 -12.68
CA ARG A 411 -14.34 -18.17 -11.27
C ARG A 411 -15.63 -18.91 -10.89
N SER A 412 -16.55 -19.09 -11.83
CA SER A 412 -17.77 -19.89 -11.64
C SER A 412 -17.57 -21.40 -11.82
N SER A 413 -16.39 -21.81 -12.29
CA SER A 413 -16.07 -23.22 -12.51
C SER A 413 -15.71 -23.92 -11.18
N PRO A 414 -15.99 -25.22 -11.04
CA PRO A 414 -15.69 -25.95 -9.82
C PRO A 414 -14.18 -25.92 -9.53
N SER A 415 -13.83 -25.61 -8.28
CA SER A 415 -12.45 -25.62 -7.85
C SER A 415 -11.87 -27.04 -7.93
N PRO A 416 -10.60 -27.21 -8.33
CA PRO A 416 -9.98 -28.52 -8.37
C PRO A 416 -9.82 -29.07 -6.95
N LEU A 417 -10.58 -30.12 -6.63
CA LEU A 417 -10.42 -30.87 -5.37
C LEU A 417 -9.46 -32.04 -5.55
N THR A 418 -8.71 -32.33 -4.50
CA THR A 418 -7.89 -33.55 -4.42
C THR A 418 -8.77 -34.79 -4.25
N THR A 419 -8.24 -35.96 -4.62
CA THR A 419 -8.94 -37.25 -4.45
C THR A 419 -9.33 -37.50 -2.99
N ALA A 420 -8.45 -37.18 -2.05
CA ALA A 420 -8.71 -37.30 -0.62
C ALA A 420 -9.87 -36.40 -0.14
N GLU A 421 -9.97 -35.17 -0.63
CA GLU A 421 -11.08 -34.25 -0.29
C GLU A 421 -12.42 -34.73 -0.86
N GLN A 422 -12.41 -35.29 -2.06
CA GLN A 422 -13.60 -35.90 -2.66
C GLN A 422 -14.09 -37.11 -1.87
N GLU A 423 -13.16 -37.95 -1.39
CA GLU A 423 -13.49 -39.08 -0.51
C GLU A 423 -14.03 -38.62 0.84
N LEU A 424 -13.46 -37.58 1.44
CA LEU A 424 -13.90 -37.04 2.73
C LEU A 424 -15.30 -36.41 2.64
N GLN A 425 -15.64 -35.80 1.50
CA GLN A 425 -17.01 -35.36 1.21
C GLN A 425 -17.99 -36.53 1.09
N ARG A 426 -17.58 -37.67 0.54
CA ARG A 426 -18.42 -38.88 0.46
C ARG A 426 -18.62 -39.53 1.84
N ILE A 427 -17.58 -39.57 2.67
CA ILE A 427 -17.64 -40.19 4.00
C ILE A 427 -18.58 -39.44 4.95
N LYS A 428 -18.70 -38.10 4.82
CA LYS A 428 -19.66 -37.29 5.57
C LYS A 428 -21.13 -37.70 5.38
N VAL A 429 -21.46 -38.56 4.42
CA VAL A 429 -22.84 -38.93 4.04
C VAL A 429 -23.32 -40.25 4.69
N THR A 430 -22.53 -40.91 5.54
CA THR A 430 -22.89 -42.26 6.05
C THR A 430 -23.55 -42.22 7.45
N GLU A 431 -24.85 -42.53 7.53
CA GLU A 431 -25.68 -42.54 8.77
C GLU A 431 -25.87 -43.95 9.39
N GLY A 432 -25.74 -44.01 10.74
CA GLY A 432 -26.45 -44.86 11.72
C GLY A 432 -26.64 -46.38 11.53
N LEU A 433 -26.14 -47.18 12.49
CA LEU A 433 -26.38 -48.64 12.62
C LEU A 433 -27.77 -48.94 13.24
N ALA A 434 -28.57 -49.85 12.66
CA ALA A 434 -29.92 -50.17 13.13
C ALA A 434 -30.12 -51.67 13.41
N PHE A 435 -30.45 -52.03 14.64
CA PHE A 435 -30.81 -53.40 15.04
C PHE A 435 -32.35 -53.54 15.13
N PRO A 436 -32.97 -54.56 14.51
CA PRO A 436 -34.42 -54.74 14.56
C PRO A 436 -34.91 -55.16 15.96
N LEU A 437 -36.13 -54.73 16.32
CA LEU A 437 -36.82 -55.21 17.52
C LEU A 437 -37.37 -56.62 17.33
N GLN A 438 -37.19 -57.46 18.36
CA GLN A 438 -37.83 -58.77 18.45
C GLN A 438 -39.34 -58.64 18.72
N GLU A 439 -40.14 -59.62 18.28
CA GLU A 439 -41.61 -59.61 18.42
C GLU A 439 -42.10 -59.42 19.87
N ASP A 440 -41.38 -59.93 20.87
CA ASP A 440 -41.71 -59.73 22.29
C ASP A 440 -41.57 -58.27 22.72
N ALA A 441 -40.51 -57.59 22.26
CA ALA A 441 -40.30 -56.17 22.51
C ALA A 441 -41.36 -55.30 21.82
N LYS A 442 -41.74 -55.65 20.58
CA LYS A 442 -42.84 -55.00 19.86
C LYS A 442 -44.17 -55.13 20.62
N ARG A 443 -44.48 -56.33 21.12
CA ARG A 443 -45.68 -56.58 21.96
C ARG A 443 -45.64 -55.77 23.25
N GLY A 444 -44.47 -55.67 23.89
CA GLY A 444 -44.26 -54.84 25.07
C GLY A 444 -44.59 -53.36 24.80
N LEU A 445 -44.04 -52.78 23.73
CA LEU A 445 -44.31 -51.39 23.34
C LEU A 445 -45.80 -51.16 23.03
N GLN A 446 -46.48 -52.12 22.40
CA GLN A 446 -47.93 -52.04 22.18
C GLN A 446 -48.72 -52.07 23.50
N GLN A 447 -48.32 -52.89 24.48
CA GLN A 447 -48.96 -52.94 25.79
C GLN A 447 -48.74 -51.64 26.59
N LEU A 448 -47.56 -51.03 26.46
CA LEU A 448 -47.23 -49.74 27.05
C LEU A 448 -48.09 -48.62 26.45
N LYS A 449 -48.31 -48.63 25.13
CA LYS A 449 -49.26 -47.70 24.45
C LYS A 449 -50.68 -47.86 24.97
N GLN A 450 -51.11 -49.09 25.23
CA GLN A 450 -52.43 -49.39 25.81
C GLN A 450 -52.50 -49.09 27.32
N LYS A 451 -51.44 -48.53 27.93
CA LYS A 451 -51.30 -48.27 29.37
C LYS A 451 -51.54 -49.49 30.27
N ARG A 452 -51.32 -50.70 29.74
CA ARG A 452 -51.46 -51.97 30.49
C ARG A 452 -50.26 -52.27 31.37
N ILE A 453 -49.10 -51.76 30.97
CA ILE A 453 -47.84 -51.84 31.70
C ILE A 453 -47.27 -50.42 31.84
N ASN A 454 -46.48 -50.19 32.87
CA ASN A 454 -45.85 -48.89 33.15
C ASN A 454 -44.32 -48.91 32.98
N TYR A 455 -43.73 -50.06 32.68
CA TYR A 455 -42.29 -50.22 32.58
C TYR A 455 -41.90 -51.31 31.56
N ILE A 456 -40.88 -51.03 30.74
CA ILE A 456 -40.22 -51.98 29.83
C ILE A 456 -38.72 -51.86 30.01
N GLN A 457 -38.03 -53.00 30.09
CA GLN A 457 -36.57 -53.06 29.96
C GLN A 457 -36.17 -53.86 28.72
N LEU A 458 -35.31 -53.28 27.89
CA LEU A 458 -34.77 -53.89 26.68
C LEU A 458 -33.25 -54.08 26.79
N ARG A 459 -32.74 -55.11 26.10
CA ARG A 459 -31.31 -55.35 25.91
C ARG A 459 -31.02 -55.55 24.42
N LEU A 460 -29.83 -55.18 23.98
CA LEU A 460 -29.28 -55.67 22.72
C LEU A 460 -28.69 -57.07 22.92
N ASP A 461 -29.09 -58.00 22.04
CA ASP A 461 -28.34 -59.22 21.78
C ASP A 461 -27.29 -58.92 20.71
N VAL A 462 -26.02 -58.96 21.10
CA VAL A 462 -24.88 -58.64 20.23
C VAL A 462 -24.60 -59.76 19.22
N ASP A 463 -24.98 -61.00 19.53
CA ASP A 463 -24.73 -62.15 18.66
C ASP A 463 -25.83 -62.30 17.61
N LYS A 464 -27.08 -62.00 17.97
CA LYS A 464 -28.23 -62.00 17.04
C LYS A 464 -28.49 -60.66 16.35
N GLU A 465 -27.82 -59.59 16.77
CA GLU A 465 -28.01 -58.22 16.28
C GLU A 465 -29.46 -57.72 16.40
N THR A 466 -30.15 -58.10 17.47
CA THR A 466 -31.57 -57.75 17.71
C THR A 466 -31.76 -57.08 19.06
N ILE A 467 -32.80 -56.24 19.19
CA ILE A 467 -33.23 -55.67 20.47
C ILE A 467 -34.29 -56.58 21.10
N GLU A 468 -33.95 -57.21 22.23
CA GLU A 468 -34.77 -58.18 22.96
C GLU A 468 -35.43 -57.56 24.20
N LEU A 469 -36.60 -58.09 24.56
CA LEU A 469 -37.31 -57.74 25.81
C LEU A 469 -36.72 -58.50 26.99
N VAL A 470 -36.34 -57.80 28.07
CA VAL A 470 -35.89 -58.44 29.32
C VAL A 470 -37.10 -58.75 30.21
N HIS A 471 -37.89 -57.73 30.57
CA HIS A 471 -39.14 -57.90 31.33
C HIS A 471 -40.02 -56.65 31.30
N THR A 472 -41.27 -56.80 31.76
CA THR A 472 -42.28 -55.73 31.88
C THR A 472 -42.91 -55.64 33.29
N LYS A 473 -42.20 -56.11 34.32
CA LYS A 473 -42.66 -56.06 35.72
C LYS A 473 -43.12 -54.64 36.09
N PRO A 474 -44.33 -54.48 36.69
CA PRO A 474 -44.77 -53.20 37.21
C PRO A 474 -43.71 -52.59 38.13
N THR A 475 -43.44 -51.30 37.93
CA THR A 475 -42.40 -50.58 38.67
C THR A 475 -42.96 -49.23 39.10
N GLU A 476 -42.87 -48.91 40.38
CA GLU A 476 -43.18 -47.57 40.92
C GLU A 476 -41.91 -46.73 41.01
N THR A 477 -42.02 -45.41 41.17
CA THR A 477 -40.87 -44.48 41.15
C THR A 477 -39.76 -44.87 42.15
N HIS A 478 -40.12 -45.29 43.36
CA HIS A 478 -39.15 -45.73 44.38
C HIS A 478 -38.48 -47.09 44.06
N GLU A 479 -39.07 -47.89 43.17
CA GLU A 479 -38.51 -49.17 42.73
C GLU A 479 -37.58 -49.04 41.52
N LEU A 480 -37.65 -47.91 40.80
CA LEU A 480 -36.92 -47.66 39.55
C LEU A 480 -35.39 -47.76 39.70
N PRO A 481 -34.74 -47.23 40.75
CA PRO A 481 -33.31 -47.42 40.98
C PRO A 481 -32.88 -48.89 40.99
N TYR A 482 -33.70 -49.76 41.58
CA TYR A 482 -33.43 -51.20 41.69
C TYR A 482 -33.65 -51.97 40.38
N ARG A 483 -34.23 -51.34 39.35
CA ARG A 483 -34.39 -51.94 38.02
C ARG A 483 -33.19 -51.74 37.11
N ILE A 484 -32.25 -50.88 37.50
CA ILE A 484 -31.07 -50.56 36.70
C ILE A 484 -29.93 -51.50 37.08
N PRO A 485 -29.49 -52.37 36.16
CA PRO A 485 -28.34 -53.23 36.42
C PRO A 485 -27.04 -52.43 36.51
N SER A 486 -26.12 -52.88 37.35
CA SER A 486 -24.77 -52.30 37.51
C SER A 486 -23.71 -53.00 36.63
N ASP A 487 -24.06 -54.11 35.99
CA ASP A 487 -23.16 -54.97 35.23
C ASP A 487 -23.29 -54.80 33.71
N ALA A 488 -24.48 -54.45 33.20
CA ALA A 488 -24.75 -54.39 31.76
C ALA A 488 -25.61 -53.17 31.35
N PRO A 489 -25.46 -52.65 30.12
CA PRO A 489 -26.26 -51.53 29.65
C PRO A 489 -27.67 -51.99 29.27
N ARG A 490 -28.66 -51.13 29.44
CA ARG A 490 -30.07 -51.41 29.13
C ARG A 490 -30.79 -50.16 28.62
N TYR A 491 -31.85 -50.38 27.86
CA TYR A 491 -32.83 -49.34 27.60
C TYR A 491 -34.06 -49.56 28.46
N HIS A 492 -34.64 -48.47 28.93
CA HIS A 492 -35.82 -48.50 29.77
C HIS A 492 -36.85 -47.52 29.23
N PHE A 493 -38.10 -47.96 29.21
CA PHE A 493 -39.24 -47.08 29.04
C PHE A 493 -40.05 -47.12 30.33
N PHE A 494 -40.19 -45.97 30.99
CA PHE A 494 -40.87 -45.87 32.27
C PHE A 494 -41.95 -44.78 32.20
N VAL A 495 -43.16 -45.10 32.64
CA VAL A 495 -44.25 -44.12 32.77
C VAL A 495 -44.15 -43.48 34.15
N PHE A 496 -43.57 -42.30 34.19
CA PHE A 496 -43.45 -41.49 35.39
C PHE A 496 -44.79 -40.81 35.69
N LYS A 497 -45.37 -41.12 36.86
CA LYS A 497 -46.61 -40.52 37.36
C LYS A 497 -46.24 -39.49 38.41
N HIS A 498 -46.54 -38.22 38.16
CA HIS A 498 -46.19 -37.12 39.05
C HIS A 498 -47.25 -36.02 39.05
N SER A 499 -47.17 -35.11 40.03
CA SER A 499 -48.01 -33.91 40.05
C SER A 499 -47.22 -32.69 39.60
N HIS A 500 -47.65 -32.06 38.51
CA HIS A 500 -47.09 -30.79 38.04
C HIS A 500 -48.18 -29.71 38.10
N GLN A 501 -47.90 -28.62 38.81
CA GLN A 501 -48.84 -27.49 39.01
C GLN A 501 -50.23 -27.91 39.55
N GLY A 502 -50.26 -28.93 40.44
CA GLY A 502 -51.49 -29.40 41.08
C GLY A 502 -52.35 -30.34 40.23
N GLN A 503 -51.91 -30.73 39.04
CA GLN A 503 -52.56 -31.76 38.21
C GLN A 503 -51.71 -33.03 38.15
N LEU A 504 -52.37 -34.19 38.18
CA LEU A 504 -51.72 -35.49 37.96
C LEU A 504 -51.41 -35.67 36.47
N GLN A 505 -50.15 -35.89 36.14
CA GLN A 505 -49.66 -36.11 34.78
C GLN A 505 -48.90 -37.45 34.70
N GLU A 506 -48.89 -38.03 33.50
CA GLU A 506 -48.10 -39.21 33.17
C GLU A 506 -47.14 -38.85 32.04
N ALA A 507 -45.83 -39.00 32.26
CA ALA A 507 -44.79 -38.74 31.27
C ALA A 507 -44.04 -40.04 30.94
N LEU A 508 -43.80 -40.29 29.65
CA LEU A 508 -43.00 -41.44 29.23
C LEU A 508 -41.52 -41.03 29.19
N VAL A 509 -40.73 -41.63 30.06
CA VAL A 509 -39.29 -41.37 30.18
C VAL A 509 -38.52 -42.53 29.56
N PHE A 510 -37.64 -42.23 28.61
CA PHE A 510 -36.66 -43.16 28.08
C PHE A 510 -35.35 -43.00 28.83
N ILE A 511 -34.87 -44.09 29.42
CA ILE A 511 -33.62 -44.12 30.17
C ILE A 511 -32.66 -45.07 29.45
N TYR A 512 -31.49 -44.57 29.10
CA TYR A 512 -30.36 -45.40 28.69
C TYR A 512 -29.42 -45.54 29.89
N SER A 513 -29.38 -46.74 30.48
CA SER A 513 -28.47 -47.04 31.58
C SER A 513 -27.16 -47.62 31.06
N MET A 514 -26.04 -47.05 31.48
CA MET A 514 -24.70 -47.41 31.01
C MET A 514 -23.71 -47.44 32.19
N PRO A 515 -23.51 -48.59 32.86
CA PRO A 515 -22.67 -48.71 34.08
C PRO A 515 -21.17 -48.46 33.94
N GLY A 516 -20.73 -47.78 32.87
CA GLY A 516 -19.35 -47.37 32.66
C GLY A 516 -18.43 -48.47 32.11
N TYR A 517 -17.27 -48.65 32.75
CA TYR A 517 -16.19 -49.54 32.29
C TYR A 517 -16.40 -51.03 32.59
N THR A 518 -17.47 -51.38 33.31
CA THR A 518 -17.85 -52.79 33.55
C THR A 518 -18.25 -53.51 32.26
N CYS A 519 -18.75 -52.77 31.26
CA CYS A 519 -19.16 -53.32 29.98
C CYS A 519 -18.03 -53.25 28.93
N SER A 520 -18.09 -54.09 27.90
CA SER A 520 -17.10 -54.05 26.82
C SER A 520 -17.26 -52.78 25.96
N ILE A 521 -16.18 -52.32 25.32
CA ILE A 521 -16.23 -51.19 24.38
C ILE A 521 -17.25 -51.47 23.26
N LYS A 522 -17.30 -52.73 22.78
CA LYS A 522 -18.24 -53.18 21.75
C LYS A 522 -19.70 -52.94 22.17
N GLU A 523 -20.08 -53.36 23.38
CA GLU A 523 -21.45 -53.16 23.88
C GLU A 523 -21.78 -51.67 24.05
N ARG A 524 -20.87 -50.88 24.62
CA ARG A 524 -21.11 -49.43 24.77
C ARG A 524 -21.36 -48.74 23.44
N MET A 525 -20.53 -49.05 22.44
CA MET A 525 -20.66 -48.45 21.11
C MET A 525 -21.96 -48.89 20.43
N LEU A 526 -22.35 -50.15 20.55
CA LEU A 526 -23.59 -50.65 19.93
C LEU A 526 -24.85 -50.02 20.56
N TYR A 527 -24.93 -49.94 21.89
CA TYR A 527 -26.04 -49.26 22.55
C TYR A 527 -26.06 -47.75 22.18
N SER A 528 -24.93 -47.05 22.22
CA SER A 528 -24.91 -45.65 21.82
C SER A 528 -25.33 -45.43 20.35
N SER A 529 -25.00 -46.36 19.45
CA SER A 529 -25.29 -46.24 18.02
C SER A 529 -26.74 -46.56 17.68
N CYS A 530 -27.34 -47.57 18.33
CA CYS A 530 -28.70 -48.01 18.05
C CYS A 530 -29.79 -47.16 18.73
N LYS A 531 -29.43 -46.38 19.76
CA LYS A 531 -30.36 -45.55 20.55
C LYS A 531 -31.27 -44.66 19.70
N ASN A 532 -30.70 -43.87 18.78
CA ASN A 532 -31.47 -42.89 18.01
C ASN A 532 -32.45 -43.59 17.05
N ARG A 533 -32.02 -44.66 16.38
CA ARG A 533 -32.88 -45.45 15.49
C ARG A 533 -34.01 -46.14 16.24
N LEU A 534 -33.74 -46.69 17.43
CA LEU A 534 -34.78 -47.27 18.29
C LEU A 534 -35.83 -46.21 18.68
N LEU A 535 -35.40 -45.02 19.07
CA LEU A 535 -36.32 -43.93 19.45
C LEU A 535 -37.15 -43.45 18.26
N GLU A 536 -36.54 -43.30 17.07
CA GLU A 536 -37.25 -42.99 15.83
C GLU A 536 -38.31 -44.06 15.51
N GLU A 537 -37.98 -45.34 15.64
CA GLU A 537 -38.92 -46.44 15.43
C GLU A 537 -40.07 -46.42 16.44
N VAL A 538 -39.78 -46.17 17.72
CA VAL A 538 -40.80 -46.08 18.79
C VAL A 538 -41.75 -44.89 18.61
N GLU A 539 -41.21 -43.71 18.28
CA GLU A 539 -42.01 -42.50 18.07
C GLU A 539 -42.84 -42.59 16.78
N ARG A 540 -42.25 -43.07 15.67
CA ARG A 540 -42.91 -43.14 14.37
C ARG A 540 -43.92 -44.29 14.27
N ASP A 541 -43.49 -45.51 14.61
CA ASP A 541 -44.25 -46.72 14.28
C ASP A 541 -45.24 -47.09 15.41
N TYR A 542 -44.91 -46.74 16.67
CA TYR A 542 -45.77 -46.99 17.81
C TYR A 542 -46.49 -45.73 18.32
N GLN A 543 -46.13 -44.52 17.86
CA GLN A 543 -46.73 -43.25 18.29
C GLN A 543 -46.66 -43.07 19.82
N LEU A 544 -45.55 -43.51 20.41
CA LEU A 544 -45.24 -43.29 21.82
C LEU A 544 -44.40 -42.02 21.93
N GLU A 545 -44.99 -40.95 22.44
CA GLU A 545 -44.29 -39.68 22.64
C GLU A 545 -43.39 -39.79 23.88
N VAL A 546 -42.08 -39.89 23.66
CA VAL A 546 -41.08 -39.93 24.74
C VAL A 546 -40.86 -38.50 25.24
N THR A 547 -41.45 -38.17 26.39
CA THR A 547 -41.39 -36.83 27.00
C THR A 547 -39.96 -36.42 27.34
N LYS A 548 -39.15 -37.35 27.85
CA LYS A 548 -37.75 -37.09 28.18
C LYS A 548 -36.86 -38.29 27.86
N LYS A 549 -35.69 -38.00 27.28
CA LYS A 549 -34.62 -38.95 26.98
C LYS A 549 -33.47 -38.64 27.93
N MET A 550 -33.06 -39.62 28.73
CA MET A 550 -32.00 -39.44 29.71
C MET A 550 -30.97 -40.57 29.66
N GLU A 551 -29.74 -40.23 29.98
CA GLU A 551 -28.61 -41.16 30.04
C GLU A 551 -28.05 -41.13 31.46
N ILE A 552 -27.91 -42.31 32.06
CA ILE A 552 -27.44 -42.45 33.44
C ILE A 552 -26.41 -43.58 33.52
N ASP A 553 -25.48 -43.45 34.44
CA ASP A 553 -24.46 -44.46 34.74
C ASP A 553 -24.86 -45.38 35.91
N SER A 554 -25.52 -44.83 36.93
CA SER A 554 -26.07 -45.58 38.07
C SER A 554 -27.55 -45.31 38.30
N GLY A 555 -28.25 -46.26 38.90
CA GLY A 555 -29.64 -46.11 39.35
C GLY A 555 -29.80 -45.25 40.60
N ASP A 556 -28.73 -45.03 41.37
CA ASP A 556 -28.79 -44.32 42.67
C ASP A 556 -29.25 -42.85 42.55
N GLY A 557 -29.07 -42.24 41.36
CA GLY A 557 -29.48 -40.86 41.08
C GLY A 557 -30.95 -40.70 40.68
N LEU A 558 -31.69 -41.78 40.44
CA LEU A 558 -33.09 -41.74 40.01
C LEU A 558 -34.06 -41.52 41.17
N THR A 559 -34.00 -40.34 41.76
CA THR A 559 -35.00 -39.86 42.73
C THR A 559 -36.21 -39.27 42.03
N GLU A 560 -37.33 -39.16 42.75
CA GLU A 560 -38.54 -38.49 42.24
C GLU A 560 -38.27 -37.02 41.88
N ASP A 561 -37.48 -36.32 42.70
CA ASP A 561 -37.05 -34.94 42.46
C ASP A 561 -36.20 -34.81 41.19
N PHE A 562 -35.25 -35.74 40.98
CA PHE A 562 -34.41 -35.74 39.79
C PHE A 562 -35.22 -36.00 38.50
N LEU A 563 -36.15 -36.96 38.53
CA LEU A 563 -37.05 -37.21 37.41
C LEU A 563 -37.97 -36.00 37.15
N TYR A 564 -38.41 -35.32 38.22
CA TYR A 564 -39.22 -34.13 38.10
C TYR A 564 -38.46 -32.97 37.44
N GLU A 565 -37.23 -32.68 37.87
CA GLU A 565 -36.37 -31.65 37.29
C GLU A 565 -36.00 -31.94 35.83
N GLU A 566 -35.77 -33.20 35.47
CA GLU A 566 -35.45 -33.58 34.09
C GLU A 566 -36.67 -33.49 33.16
N VAL A 567 -37.86 -33.85 33.63
CA VAL A 567 -39.11 -33.74 32.85
C VAL A 567 -39.58 -32.29 32.76
N HIS A 568 -39.42 -31.52 33.85
CA HIS A 568 -39.81 -30.11 33.97
C HIS A 568 -38.60 -29.24 34.34
N PRO A 569 -37.73 -28.90 33.38
CA PRO A 569 -36.53 -28.13 33.64
C PRO A 569 -36.87 -26.74 34.19
N MET A 570 -36.13 -26.32 35.22
CA MET A 570 -36.26 -24.97 35.76
C MET A 570 -35.87 -23.93 34.69
N GLU A 571 -36.56 -22.79 34.69
CA GLU A 571 -36.25 -21.69 33.78
C GLU A 571 -34.76 -21.29 33.91
N HIS A 572 -34.06 -21.19 32.78
CA HIS A 572 -32.67 -20.80 32.75
C HIS A 572 -32.46 -19.49 33.52
N THR A 573 -31.65 -19.53 34.57
CA THR A 573 -31.14 -18.31 35.21
C THR A 573 -30.49 -17.45 34.13
N LEU A 574 -31.07 -16.28 33.86
CA LEU A 574 -30.60 -15.34 32.83
C LEU A 574 -29.08 -15.16 32.95
N LYS A 575 -28.38 -15.35 31.82
CA LYS A 575 -26.92 -15.22 31.77
C LYS A 575 -26.53 -13.81 32.20
N GLN A 576 -25.80 -13.69 33.31
CA GLN A 576 -25.37 -12.40 33.84
C GLN A 576 -24.46 -11.70 32.82
N ALA A 577 -24.91 -10.58 32.27
CA ALA A 577 -24.15 -9.77 31.32
C ALA A 577 -23.42 -8.63 32.04
N PHE A 578 -22.11 -8.51 31.82
CA PHE A 578 -21.34 -7.36 32.32
C PHE A 578 -21.78 -6.06 31.61
N ALA A 579 -21.75 -4.95 32.35
CA ALA A 579 -22.08 -3.64 31.78
C ALA A 579 -21.06 -3.23 30.70
N LYS A 580 -21.56 -2.69 29.57
CA LYS A 580 -20.70 -2.12 28.52
C LYS A 580 -19.92 -0.91 29.07
N PRO A 581 -18.72 -0.61 28.53
CA PRO A 581 -17.94 0.57 28.92
C PRO A 581 -18.75 1.87 28.82
N ARG A 582 -18.44 2.86 29.67
CA ARG A 582 -19.00 4.21 29.52
C ARG A 582 -18.60 4.73 28.13
N GLY A 583 -19.60 5.11 27.33
CA GLY A 583 -19.39 5.62 25.97
C GLY A 583 -18.56 6.93 25.95
N PRO A 584 -18.25 7.46 24.75
CA PRO A 584 -17.42 8.66 24.60
C PRO A 584 -17.93 9.82 25.46
N GLY A 585 -17.05 10.42 26.27
CA GLY A 585 -17.39 11.55 27.14
C GLY A 585 -17.90 12.75 26.34
N GLY A 586 -19.01 13.36 26.76
CA GLY A 586 -19.51 14.61 26.18
C GLY A 586 -20.41 14.49 24.94
N LYS A 587 -21.06 13.34 24.68
CA LYS A 587 -22.07 13.25 23.59
C LYS A 587 -23.23 14.24 23.79
N ARG A 588 -23.21 15.34 23.04
CA ARG A 588 -24.23 16.42 23.05
C ARG A 588 -25.51 16.06 22.27
N GLY A 589 -26.04 14.84 22.41
CA GLY A 589 -27.30 14.49 21.73
C GLY A 589 -27.84 13.10 22.02
N ASN A 590 -29.16 12.97 21.95
CA ASN A 590 -29.87 11.70 22.02
C ASN A 590 -29.43 10.79 20.87
N LYS A 591 -29.32 9.48 21.13
CA LYS A 591 -29.06 8.49 20.06
C LYS A 591 -30.20 8.59 19.04
N ARG A 592 -29.86 8.88 17.79
CA ARG A 592 -30.81 8.90 16.67
C ARG A 592 -30.59 7.64 15.83
N LEU A 593 -31.67 7.10 15.27
CA LEU A 593 -31.55 6.07 14.24
C LEU A 593 -30.96 6.71 12.98
N ILE A 594 -29.95 6.08 12.38
CA ILE A 594 -29.44 6.48 11.06
C ILE A 594 -30.16 5.60 10.04
N LYS A 595 -31.35 6.03 9.59
CA LYS A 595 -32.03 5.40 8.45
C LYS A 595 -31.57 6.11 7.16
N GLY A 596 -31.16 5.35 6.16
CA GLY A 596 -31.06 5.85 4.78
C GLY A 596 -32.43 5.80 4.11
N GLU A 597 -32.73 6.75 3.21
CA GLU A 597 -34.05 6.89 2.57
C GLU A 597 -34.45 5.72 1.65
N ASN A 598 -33.55 4.76 1.35
CA ASN A 598 -33.84 3.63 0.46
C ASN A 598 -34.46 2.40 1.17
N GLY A 599 -35.28 2.60 2.20
CA GLY A 599 -35.87 1.54 3.02
C GLY A 599 -37.39 1.41 2.92
N GLU A 600 -38.03 2.07 1.97
CA GLU A 600 -39.49 2.00 1.76
C GLU A 600 -39.82 1.47 0.36
N GLU A 601 -39.35 0.26 0.03
CA GLU A 601 -39.90 -0.54 -1.07
C GLU A 601 -39.45 -2.00 -0.89
N SER A 602 -40.08 -2.70 0.05
CA SER A 602 -40.11 -4.16 0.11
C SER A 602 -41.36 -4.64 0.84
#